data_AF-A0A1F3PNR8-F1
#
_entry.id   AF-A0A1F3PNR8-F1
#
_cell.length_a   1.000
_cell.length_b   1.000
_cell.length_c   1.000
_cell.angle_alpha   90.00
_cell.angle_beta   90.00
_cell.angle_gamma   90.00
#
_symmetry.space_group_name_H-M   'P 1'
#
loop_
_entity.id
_entity.type
_entity.pdbx_description
1 polymer ?
#
loop_
_entity_poly.entity_id
_entity_poly.type
_entity_poly.pdbx_seq_one_letter_code
_entity_poly.pdbx_strand_id
1 'polypeptide(L)'
;MPMKTWLLPLFLLLVPVIVSSQEKPDLSKLPHCDKLSCIEENAGNDILAKGKLRAFIPAKDNKTNTAGLWEFEVILNDSTVIPLRGKIDSTRTKSLINKSVLVFGNLFYGNIYGNESSKSYRIDVKDIFPNDPNASYENRAEKPGGRLDSYPNFQKIIEPYKGKVILIDFWASWCKPCIKEIKNSKVLHDELKGENIVFLYLAYSDTEKAWTSAKDRLEIDGEHVLLDEVTQKEVKDLFKIIGIPWYVVIDASGKIIKYKAPRPSSPELKEILLRELKKEQ
;
A
#
# COMPACT_ATOMS: atom_id res chain seq x y z
N MET A 1 -61.50 1.85 57.77
CA MET A 1 -61.52 1.08 56.51
C MET A 1 -62.36 1.87 55.50
N PRO A 2 -61.94 2.07 54.23
CA PRO A 2 -60.82 1.46 53.50
C PRO A 2 -59.71 2.46 53.08
N MET A 3 -58.48 1.94 53.00
CA MET A 3 -57.33 2.58 52.34
C MET A 3 -57.57 2.66 50.83
N LYS A 4 -57.50 3.86 50.25
CA LYS A 4 -57.40 4.04 48.80
C LYS A 4 -55.94 3.91 48.40
N THR A 5 -55.59 2.76 47.83
CA THR A 5 -54.33 2.54 47.12
C THR A 5 -54.30 3.40 45.85
N TRP A 6 -53.46 4.43 45.85
CA TRP A 6 -53.08 5.16 44.64
C TRP A 6 -51.95 4.39 43.94
N LEU A 7 -52.28 3.71 42.83
CA LEU A 7 -51.29 3.24 41.87
C LEU A 7 -50.82 4.45 41.05
N LEU A 8 -49.66 5.00 41.38
CA LEU A 8 -48.96 5.90 40.46
C LEU A 8 -48.48 5.07 39.25
N PRO A 9 -48.74 5.49 38.00
CA PRO A 9 -48.11 4.87 36.86
C PRO A 9 -46.63 5.26 36.90
N LEU A 10 -45.77 4.26 37.12
CA LEU A 10 -44.34 4.39 36.93
C LEU A 10 -44.09 4.57 35.43
N PHE A 11 -44.19 5.80 34.95
CA PHE A 11 -43.69 6.18 33.62
C PHE A 11 -42.17 6.04 33.69
N LEU A 12 -41.67 4.86 33.30
CA LEU A 12 -40.29 4.65 32.90
C LEU A 12 -40.04 5.57 31.71
N LEU A 13 -39.59 6.80 31.98
CA LEU A 13 -38.91 7.64 31.02
C LEU A 13 -37.61 6.91 30.65
N LEU A 14 -37.71 6.03 29.66
CA LEU A 14 -36.57 5.60 28.86
C LEU A 14 -36.08 6.85 28.13
N VAL A 15 -35.23 7.63 28.79
CA VAL A 15 -34.39 8.60 28.09
C VAL A 15 -33.46 7.76 27.22
N PRO A 16 -33.58 7.80 25.89
CA PRO A 16 -32.62 7.10 25.06
C PRO A 16 -31.27 7.72 25.36
N VAL A 17 -30.35 6.92 25.90
CA VAL A 17 -28.94 7.27 25.91
C VAL A 17 -28.54 7.28 24.44
N ILE A 18 -28.60 8.45 23.83
CA ILE A 18 -28.02 8.68 22.52
C ILE A 18 -26.51 8.58 22.75
N VAL A 19 -25.99 7.36 22.59
CA VAL A 19 -24.56 7.16 22.39
C VAL A 19 -24.25 7.86 21.07
N SER A 20 -23.78 9.10 21.18
CA SER A 20 -23.22 9.85 20.06
C SER A 20 -22.04 9.04 19.54
N SER A 21 -22.27 8.26 18.48
CA SER A 21 -21.18 7.68 17.72
C SER A 21 -20.47 8.87 17.07
N GLN A 22 -19.33 9.28 17.64
CA GLN A 22 -18.47 10.23 16.95
C GLN A 22 -18.15 9.65 15.57
N GLU A 23 -18.70 10.26 14.52
CA GLU A 23 -18.35 9.94 13.15
C GLU A 23 -16.83 10.07 13.01
N LYS A 24 -16.18 9.04 12.48
CA LYS A 24 -14.74 9.09 12.21
C LYS A 24 -14.47 10.24 11.23
N PRO A 25 -13.45 11.06 11.47
CA PRO A 25 -13.14 12.20 10.61
C PRO A 25 -12.85 11.73 9.18
N ASP A 26 -13.38 12.47 8.21
CA ASP A 26 -13.09 12.25 6.79
C ASP A 26 -11.66 12.70 6.49
N LEU A 27 -10.75 11.73 6.51
CA LEU A 27 -9.31 11.94 6.33
C LEU A 27 -8.97 12.61 4.99
N SER A 28 -9.82 12.46 3.97
CA SER A 28 -9.60 13.07 2.64
C SER A 28 -9.62 14.60 2.66
N LYS A 29 -10.26 15.21 3.67
CA LYS A 29 -10.43 16.66 3.81
C LYS A 29 -9.40 17.34 4.71
N LEU A 30 -8.51 16.57 5.34
CA LEU A 30 -7.51 17.13 6.25
C LEU A 30 -6.25 17.60 5.48
N PRO A 31 -5.57 18.66 5.97
CA PRO A 31 -4.28 19.08 5.41
C PRO A 31 -3.22 17.97 5.52
N HIS A 32 -2.44 17.79 4.45
CA HIS A 32 -1.37 16.79 4.38
C HIS A 32 -0.02 17.46 4.53
N CYS A 33 0.63 17.29 5.68
CA CYS A 33 1.88 17.97 5.99
C CYS A 33 3.07 17.01 5.99
N ASP A 34 4.06 17.30 5.15
CA ASP A 34 5.30 16.54 5.05
C ASP A 34 6.57 17.39 5.28
N LYS A 35 6.41 18.66 5.67
CA LYS A 35 7.46 19.65 5.97
C LYS A 35 7.02 20.54 7.12
N LEU A 36 7.98 21.22 7.75
CA LEU A 36 7.71 22.10 8.89
C LEU A 36 6.75 23.23 8.52
N SER A 37 6.96 23.92 7.40
CA SER A 37 6.13 25.08 7.02
C SER A 37 4.62 24.79 7.00
N CYS A 38 4.22 23.61 6.50
CA CYS A 38 2.81 23.17 6.52
C CYS A 38 2.29 22.98 7.95
N ILE A 39 3.14 22.46 8.85
CA ILE A 39 2.80 22.29 10.26
C ILE A 39 2.58 23.66 10.93
N GLU A 40 3.41 24.65 10.61
CA GLU A 40 3.29 26.01 11.16
C GLU A 40 1.98 26.66 10.69
N GLU A 41 1.65 26.56 9.40
CA GLU A 41 0.41 27.07 8.81
C GLU A 41 -0.86 26.43 9.40
N ASN A 42 -0.76 25.21 9.93
CA ASN A 42 -1.88 24.43 10.46
C ASN A 42 -1.80 24.21 11.98
N ALA A 43 -1.03 25.02 12.69
CA ALA A 43 -0.91 24.92 14.15
C ALA A 43 -2.28 25.00 14.84
N GLY A 44 -2.55 24.07 15.76
CA GLY A 44 -3.83 23.98 16.47
C GLY A 44 -4.95 23.22 15.74
N ASN A 45 -4.75 22.83 14.47
CA ASN A 45 -5.73 22.08 13.70
C ASN A 45 -5.40 20.57 13.63
N ASP A 46 -6.38 19.78 13.20
CA ASP A 46 -6.21 18.37 12.83
C ASP A 46 -5.51 18.29 11.47
N ILE A 47 -4.46 17.48 11.38
CA ILE A 47 -3.73 17.24 10.13
C ILE A 47 -3.42 15.76 9.90
N LEU A 48 -2.92 15.48 8.71
CA LEU A 48 -2.28 14.23 8.36
C LEU A 48 -0.79 14.48 8.11
N ALA A 49 0.04 14.15 9.10
CA ALA A 49 1.49 14.29 8.99
C ALA A 49 2.09 13.08 8.26
N LYS A 50 3.03 13.32 7.35
CA LYS A 50 3.76 12.29 6.59
C LYS A 50 5.24 12.37 6.90
N GLY A 51 5.82 11.26 7.35
CA GLY A 51 7.25 11.20 7.63
C GLY A 51 7.74 9.84 8.12
N LYS A 52 9.04 9.75 8.42
CA LYS A 52 9.67 8.53 8.92
C LYS A 52 9.53 8.46 10.44
N LEU A 53 8.90 7.40 10.94
CA LEU A 53 8.81 7.14 12.37
C LEU A 53 10.17 6.68 12.91
N ARG A 54 10.59 7.26 14.03
CA ARG A 54 11.76 6.84 14.77
C ARG A 54 11.37 6.66 16.24
N ALA A 55 11.78 5.54 16.84
CA ALA A 55 11.73 5.39 18.29
C ALA A 55 12.85 6.22 18.92
N PHE A 56 12.50 7.06 19.89
CA PHE A 56 13.40 7.86 20.68
C PHE A 56 13.39 7.35 22.12
N ILE A 57 14.54 6.94 22.62
CA ILE A 57 14.71 6.60 24.03
C ILE A 57 15.30 7.84 24.70
N PRO A 58 14.55 8.62 25.49
CA PRO A 58 15.12 9.75 26.19
C PRO A 58 16.24 9.26 27.12
N ALA A 59 17.38 9.92 27.07
CA ALA A 59 18.40 9.73 28.10
C ALA A 59 17.79 10.12 29.46
N LYS A 60 17.88 9.25 30.46
CA LYS A 60 17.43 9.56 31.83
C LYS A 60 18.25 10.73 32.35
N ASP A 61 17.69 11.94 32.34
CA ASP A 61 18.22 13.05 33.13
C ASP A 61 17.74 12.89 34.57
N ASN A 62 18.65 12.56 35.48
CA ASN A 62 18.36 12.36 36.90
C ASN A 62 18.04 13.66 37.66
N LYS A 63 18.03 14.84 37.00
CA LYS A 63 17.81 16.14 37.67
C LYS A 63 16.43 16.74 37.44
N THR A 64 15.75 16.39 36.36
CA THR A 64 14.42 16.90 36.05
C THR A 64 13.50 15.70 35.91
N ASN A 65 12.55 15.54 36.83
CA ASN A 65 11.57 14.43 36.82
C ASN A 65 10.63 14.46 35.59
N THR A 66 10.97 15.23 34.56
CA THR A 66 10.40 15.19 33.21
C THR A 66 11.24 14.28 32.34
N ALA A 67 11.18 12.98 32.61
CA ALA A 67 11.44 11.98 31.59
C ALA A 67 10.62 12.37 30.35
N GLY A 68 11.29 12.59 29.21
CA GLY A 68 10.65 13.08 27.99
C GLY A 68 9.37 12.30 27.72
N LEU A 69 8.25 13.01 27.65
CA LEU A 69 6.88 12.46 27.55
C LEU A 69 6.58 11.80 26.19
N TRP A 70 7.62 11.50 25.40
CA TRP A 70 7.57 11.13 24.00
C TRP A 70 8.60 10.01 23.77
N GLU A 71 8.13 8.84 23.35
CA GLU A 71 8.98 7.70 22.97
C GLU A 71 9.20 7.64 21.44
N PHE A 72 8.58 8.55 20.69
CA PHE A 72 8.53 8.51 19.22
C PHE A 72 8.65 9.90 18.60
N GLU A 73 9.29 9.96 17.44
CA GLU A 73 9.47 11.15 16.62
C GLU A 73 9.16 10.84 15.16
N VAL A 74 8.68 11.84 14.43
CA VAL A 74 8.51 11.79 12.97
C VAL A 74 9.54 12.69 12.32
N ILE A 75 10.30 12.14 11.37
CA ILE A 75 11.22 12.89 10.53
C ILE A 75 10.48 13.23 9.23
N LEU A 76 10.24 14.53 9.02
CA LEU A 76 9.59 15.09 7.83
C LEU A 76 10.54 15.03 6.61
N ASN A 77 10.01 15.34 5.42
CA ASN A 77 10.78 15.31 4.16
C ASN A 77 11.90 16.35 4.10
N ASP A 78 11.76 17.47 4.83
CA ASP A 78 12.80 18.48 4.99
C ASP A 78 13.80 18.15 6.11
N SER A 79 13.78 16.91 6.61
CA SER A 79 14.59 16.42 7.73
C SER A 79 14.27 17.04 9.09
N THR A 80 13.17 17.80 9.21
CA THR A 80 12.69 18.29 10.51
C THR A 80 12.21 17.13 11.37
N VAL A 81 12.58 17.12 12.64
CA VAL A 81 12.18 16.10 13.61
C VAL A 81 11.07 16.67 14.49
N ILE A 82 9.91 16.02 14.50
CA ILE A 82 8.74 16.41 15.30
C ILE A 82 8.42 15.32 16.32
N PRO A 83 8.45 15.60 17.63
CA PRO A 83 8.07 14.64 18.66
C PRO A 83 6.57 14.31 18.62
N LEU A 84 6.25 13.06 18.98
CA LEU A 84 4.88 12.55 19.09
C LEU A 84 4.46 12.37 20.55
N ARG A 85 3.30 12.90 20.94
CA ARG A 85 2.64 12.59 22.22
C ARG A 85 1.50 11.62 22.02
N GLY A 86 1.37 10.64 22.91
CA GLY A 86 0.18 9.80 23.00
C GLY A 86 0.51 8.36 23.36
N LYS A 87 -0.50 7.61 23.82
CA LYS A 87 -0.39 6.17 24.06
C LYS A 87 -0.33 5.45 22.71
N ILE A 88 0.86 5.38 22.14
CA ILE A 88 1.13 4.57 20.97
C ILE A 88 1.30 3.12 21.48
N ASP A 89 0.34 2.24 21.19
CA ASP A 89 0.39 0.85 21.65
C ASP A 89 1.61 0.14 21.06
N SER A 90 2.44 -0.42 21.95
CA SER A 90 3.64 -1.20 21.65
C SER A 90 3.40 -2.36 20.67
N THR A 91 2.17 -2.89 20.56
CA THR A 91 1.85 -3.97 19.59
C THR A 91 1.78 -3.46 18.15
N ARG A 92 1.22 -2.27 17.91
CA ARG A 92 1.18 -1.64 16.57
C ARG A 92 2.57 -1.21 16.13
N THR A 93 3.43 -0.80 17.07
CA THR A 93 4.78 -0.28 16.78
C THR A 93 5.89 -1.31 16.81
N LYS A 94 5.78 -2.44 17.53
CA LYS A 94 6.79 -3.53 17.50
C LYS A 94 7.08 -4.06 16.09
N SER A 95 6.10 -4.03 15.18
CA SER A 95 6.31 -4.40 13.77
C SER A 95 7.14 -3.39 12.97
N LEU A 96 7.24 -2.15 13.47
CA LEU A 96 7.87 -0.99 12.84
C LEU A 96 9.24 -0.63 13.46
N ILE A 97 9.41 -0.83 14.78
CA ILE A 97 10.59 -0.39 15.56
C ILE A 97 11.86 -1.21 15.28
N ASN A 98 11.73 -2.50 14.95
CA ASN A 98 12.88 -3.43 14.87
C ASN A 98 13.45 -3.67 13.47
N LYS A 99 13.07 -2.82 12.53
CA LYS A 99 13.61 -2.84 11.20
C LYS A 99 14.12 -1.43 10.95
N SER A 100 15.34 -1.29 10.45
CA SER A 100 15.83 -0.04 9.86
C SER A 100 15.02 0.23 8.58
N VAL A 101 13.72 0.52 8.72
CA VAL A 101 12.81 0.61 7.58
C VAL A 101 12.87 2.02 7.03
N LEU A 102 13.33 2.11 5.78
CA LEU A 102 12.82 3.11 4.84
C LEU A 102 11.32 2.84 4.64
N VAL A 103 10.48 3.38 5.54
CA VAL A 103 9.03 3.16 5.45
C VAL A 103 8.47 4.12 4.42
N PHE A 104 8.09 3.59 3.27
CA PHE A 104 7.22 4.30 2.34
C PHE A 104 5.78 4.23 2.88
N GLY A 105 5.22 5.38 3.30
CA GLY A 105 3.77 5.53 3.51
C GLY A 105 3.21 5.57 4.94
N ASN A 106 3.87 6.23 5.90
CA ASN A 106 3.30 6.41 7.26
C ASN A 106 2.56 7.75 7.39
N LEU A 107 1.25 7.67 7.56
CA LEU A 107 0.35 8.80 7.81
C LEU A 107 -0.04 8.84 9.29
N PHE A 108 0.16 10.00 9.92
CA PHE A 108 -0.17 10.23 11.32
C PHE A 108 -1.32 11.21 11.41
N TYR A 109 -2.43 10.78 12.00
CA TYR A 109 -3.57 11.66 12.27
C TYR A 109 -3.47 12.19 13.70
N GLY A 110 -3.47 13.52 13.86
CA GLY A 110 -3.35 14.13 15.18
C GLY A 110 -3.43 15.65 15.16
N ASN A 111 -3.39 16.23 16.36
CA ASN A 111 -3.34 17.68 16.54
C ASN A 111 -1.88 18.15 16.64
N ILE A 112 -1.56 19.28 16.01
CA ILE A 112 -0.29 19.96 16.22
C ILE A 112 -0.41 20.94 17.37
N TYR A 113 0.58 20.90 18.27
CA TYR A 113 0.79 21.94 19.27
C TYR A 113 2.20 22.51 19.11
N GLY A 114 2.31 23.82 19.13
CA GLY A 114 3.60 24.51 19.07
C GLY A 114 3.41 25.98 18.74
N ASN A 115 4.51 26.72 18.76
CA ASN A 115 4.50 28.09 18.27
C ASN A 115 5.82 28.41 17.55
N GLU A 116 5.73 29.29 16.56
CA GLU A 116 6.86 29.73 15.75
C GLU A 116 7.96 30.39 16.60
N SER A 117 7.57 31.15 17.63
CA SER A 117 8.50 31.91 18.47
C SER A 117 9.48 31.02 19.22
N SER A 118 9.05 29.85 19.71
CA SER A 118 9.89 28.88 20.41
C SER A 118 10.41 27.75 19.52
N LYS A 119 10.02 27.72 18.22
CA LYS A 119 10.34 26.67 17.26
C LYS A 119 10.14 25.26 17.81
N SER A 120 9.14 25.09 18.68
CA SER A 120 8.87 23.84 19.38
C SER A 120 7.48 23.35 19.02
N TYR A 121 7.45 22.37 18.11
CA TYR A 121 6.22 21.71 17.67
C TYR A 121 6.18 20.27 18.17
N ARG A 122 4.97 19.76 18.36
CA ARG A 122 4.68 18.36 18.68
C ARG A 122 3.37 17.94 18.04
N ILE A 123 3.22 16.65 17.76
CA ILE A 123 1.97 16.07 17.27
C ILE A 123 1.39 15.18 18.37
N ASP A 124 0.18 15.48 18.80
CA ASP A 124 -0.59 14.61 19.69
C ASP A 124 -1.37 13.63 18.81
N VAL A 125 -0.86 12.40 18.73
CA VAL A 125 -1.33 11.38 17.80
C VAL A 125 -2.67 10.82 18.27
N LYS A 126 -3.67 10.87 17.39
CA LYS A 126 -4.98 10.23 17.57
C LYS A 126 -4.98 8.82 16.98
N ASP A 127 -4.43 8.63 15.78
CA ASP A 127 -4.28 7.30 15.16
C ASP A 127 -3.06 7.23 14.21
N ILE A 128 -2.61 6.01 13.92
CA ILE A 128 -1.51 5.71 12.99
C ILE A 128 -2.05 4.77 11.92
N PHE A 129 -1.95 5.17 10.66
CA PHE A 129 -2.38 4.37 9.53
C PHE A 129 -1.17 3.74 8.83
N PRO A 130 -0.87 2.45 9.08
CA PRO A 130 0.14 1.73 8.33
C PRO A 130 -0.41 1.47 6.92
N ASN A 131 0.02 2.24 5.92
CA ASN A 131 -0.50 2.19 4.55
C ASN A 131 -2.03 2.36 4.49
N ASP A 132 -2.53 3.59 4.56
CA ASP A 132 -3.94 3.87 4.33
C ASP A 132 -4.35 3.49 2.88
N PRO A 133 -5.24 2.49 2.68
CA PRO A 133 -5.70 2.10 1.35
C PRO A 133 -6.69 3.11 0.73
N ASN A 134 -7.26 4.02 1.53
CA ASN A 134 -8.18 5.08 1.11
C ASN A 134 -7.51 6.45 0.98
N ALA A 135 -6.25 6.59 1.39
CA ALA A 135 -5.42 7.75 1.08
C ALA A 135 -5.12 7.74 -0.42
N SER A 136 -6.05 8.28 -1.21
CA SER A 136 -5.84 8.62 -2.62
C SER A 136 -4.92 9.85 -2.73
N TYR A 137 -3.70 9.72 -2.23
CA TYR A 137 -2.63 10.66 -2.49
C TYR A 137 -1.74 10.03 -3.55
N GLU A 138 -1.68 10.68 -4.71
CA GLU A 138 -0.77 10.35 -5.80
C GLU A 138 0.67 10.30 -5.27
N ASN A 139 1.09 9.12 -4.81
CA ASN A 139 2.48 8.86 -4.46
C ASN A 139 3.30 8.92 -5.74
N ARG A 140 3.88 10.10 -5.99
CA ARG A 140 5.07 10.35 -6.80
C ARG A 140 6.37 10.13 -6.01
N ALA A 141 6.33 9.32 -4.94
CA ALA A 141 7.51 8.57 -4.54
C ALA A 141 7.60 7.42 -5.54
N GLU A 142 8.68 7.38 -6.34
CA GLU A 142 8.92 6.43 -7.42
C GLU A 142 8.33 5.04 -7.10
N LYS A 143 7.20 4.74 -7.74
CA LYS A 143 6.76 3.35 -7.88
C LYS A 143 7.94 2.57 -8.49
N PRO A 144 8.19 1.32 -8.09
CA PRO A 144 8.80 0.36 -9.02
C PRO A 144 8.00 0.44 -10.32
N GLY A 145 8.59 1.09 -11.34
CA GLY A 145 7.79 1.83 -12.30
C GLY A 145 8.43 3.14 -12.75
N GLY A 146 9.74 3.20 -12.96
CA GLY A 146 10.32 4.29 -13.74
C GLY A 146 9.55 4.44 -15.06
N ARG A 147 9.53 5.64 -15.65
CA ARG A 147 8.81 5.87 -16.90
C ARG A 147 9.18 4.73 -17.88
N LEU A 148 8.20 4.07 -18.49
CA LEU A 148 8.43 2.90 -19.34
C LEU A 148 9.45 3.19 -20.47
N ASP A 149 9.57 4.46 -20.87
CA ASP A 149 10.57 4.96 -21.82
C ASP A 149 12.03 4.79 -21.35
N SER A 150 12.26 4.61 -20.05
CA SER A 150 13.56 4.31 -19.45
C SER A 150 13.93 2.82 -19.57
N TYR A 151 13.01 1.99 -20.05
CA TYR A 151 13.15 0.54 -20.21
C TYR A 151 12.73 0.12 -21.64
N PRO A 152 13.50 0.51 -22.67
CA PRO A 152 13.07 0.40 -24.06
C PRO A 152 12.90 -1.04 -24.54
N ASN A 153 13.63 -2.01 -23.98
CA ASN A 153 13.48 -3.41 -24.38
C ASN A 153 12.20 -4.02 -23.79
N PHE A 154 11.92 -3.73 -22.52
CA PHE A 154 10.64 -4.10 -21.93
C PHE A 154 9.46 -3.37 -22.61
N GLN A 155 9.61 -2.10 -22.95
CA GLN A 155 8.58 -1.33 -23.66
C GLN A 155 8.21 -1.96 -25.00
N LYS A 156 9.21 -2.40 -25.79
CA LYS A 156 8.97 -3.08 -27.08
C LYS A 156 8.16 -4.37 -26.93
N ILE A 157 8.33 -5.09 -25.82
CA ILE A 157 7.57 -6.33 -25.55
C ILE A 157 6.08 -6.03 -25.35
N ILE A 158 5.74 -4.94 -24.64
CA ILE A 158 4.35 -4.63 -24.29
C ILE A 158 3.64 -3.71 -25.30
N GLU A 159 4.40 -3.01 -26.15
CA GLU A 159 3.87 -2.09 -27.15
C GLU A 159 2.81 -2.69 -28.10
N PRO A 160 2.93 -3.94 -28.59
CA PRO A 160 1.88 -4.58 -29.40
C PRO A 160 0.53 -4.72 -28.68
N TYR A 161 0.50 -4.61 -27.36
CA TYR A 161 -0.69 -4.82 -26.53
C TYR A 161 -1.27 -3.51 -25.97
N LYS A 162 -0.86 -2.35 -26.49
CA LYS A 162 -1.47 -1.06 -26.16
C LYS A 162 -2.99 -1.12 -26.34
N GLY A 163 -3.73 -0.58 -25.37
CA GLY A 163 -5.18 -0.64 -25.35
C GLY A 163 -5.76 -1.94 -24.79
N LYS A 164 -4.94 -2.83 -24.21
CA LYS A 164 -5.39 -4.05 -23.51
C LYS A 164 -4.88 -4.10 -22.08
N VAL A 165 -5.65 -4.72 -21.18
CA VAL A 165 -5.10 -5.12 -19.87
C VAL A 165 -4.05 -6.21 -20.10
N ILE A 166 -2.92 -6.14 -19.40
CA ILE A 166 -1.85 -7.15 -19.52
C ILE A 166 -1.60 -7.76 -18.14
N LEU A 167 -1.76 -9.08 -18.04
CA LEU A 167 -1.22 -9.88 -16.94
C LEU A 167 0.13 -10.45 -17.36
N ILE A 168 1.20 -10.04 -16.68
CA ILE A 168 2.54 -10.54 -16.92
C ILE A 168 2.88 -11.60 -15.86
N ASP A 169 3.31 -12.79 -16.31
CA ASP A 169 3.81 -13.89 -15.49
C ASP A 169 5.31 -14.08 -15.74
N PHE A 170 6.15 -13.71 -14.77
CA PHE A 170 7.57 -14.01 -14.79
C PHE A 170 7.80 -15.42 -14.24
N TRP A 171 8.25 -16.31 -15.12
CA TRP A 171 8.41 -17.74 -14.81
C TRP A 171 9.70 -18.32 -15.40
N ALA A 172 9.95 -19.60 -15.16
CA ALA A 172 11.02 -20.36 -15.80
C ALA A 172 10.72 -21.86 -15.81
N SER A 173 11.29 -22.60 -16.76
CA SER A 173 11.17 -24.04 -16.94
C SER A 173 11.65 -24.85 -15.73
N TRP A 174 12.59 -24.31 -14.97
CA TRP A 174 13.14 -24.92 -13.75
C TRP A 174 12.37 -24.50 -12.48
N CYS A 175 11.49 -23.50 -12.57
CA CYS A 175 10.77 -22.96 -11.43
C CYS A 175 9.54 -23.82 -11.09
N LYS A 176 9.72 -24.78 -10.18
CA LYS A 176 8.63 -25.66 -9.72
C LYS A 176 7.39 -24.91 -9.20
N PRO A 177 7.51 -23.84 -8.38
CA PRO A 177 6.33 -23.08 -7.96
C PRO A 177 5.61 -22.39 -9.12
N CYS A 178 6.35 -21.88 -10.11
CA CYS A 178 5.76 -21.27 -11.30
C CYS A 178 4.93 -22.28 -12.09
N ILE A 179 5.49 -23.49 -12.31
CA ILE A 179 4.79 -24.58 -13.01
C ILE A 179 3.49 -24.97 -12.31
N LYS A 180 3.44 -24.92 -10.97
CA LYS A 180 2.20 -25.18 -10.22
C LYS A 180 1.14 -24.11 -10.49
N GLU A 181 1.53 -22.84 -10.58
CA GLU A 181 0.60 -21.75 -10.85
C GLU A 181 0.11 -21.71 -12.30
N ILE A 182 0.87 -22.24 -13.26
CA ILE A 182 0.45 -22.33 -14.67
C ILE A 182 -0.90 -23.04 -14.82
N LYS A 183 -1.19 -24.08 -14.03
CA LYS A 183 -2.51 -24.74 -14.05
C LYS A 183 -3.64 -23.76 -13.70
N ASN A 184 -3.44 -22.92 -12.68
CA ASN A 184 -4.42 -21.91 -12.28
C ASN A 184 -4.47 -20.75 -13.29
N SER A 185 -3.33 -20.44 -13.90
CA SER A 185 -3.22 -19.45 -14.98
C SER A 185 -4.08 -19.84 -16.18
N LYS A 186 -4.07 -21.11 -16.58
CA LYS A 186 -4.97 -21.64 -17.63
C LYS A 186 -6.45 -21.47 -17.30
N VAL A 187 -6.84 -21.81 -16.07
CA VAL A 187 -8.24 -21.63 -15.64
C VAL A 187 -8.63 -20.16 -15.73
N LEU A 188 -7.78 -19.25 -15.25
CA LEU A 188 -8.02 -17.81 -15.32
C LEU A 188 -8.08 -17.31 -16.78
N HIS A 189 -7.23 -17.84 -17.65
CA HIS A 189 -7.24 -17.54 -19.09
C HIS A 189 -8.55 -17.97 -19.74
N ASP A 190 -9.03 -19.18 -19.46
CA ASP A 190 -10.31 -19.69 -19.98
C ASP A 190 -11.51 -18.88 -19.47
N GLU A 191 -11.50 -18.49 -18.19
CA GLU A 191 -12.56 -17.67 -17.60
C GLU A 191 -12.62 -16.24 -18.15
N LEU A 192 -11.48 -15.71 -18.61
CA LEU A 192 -11.37 -14.36 -19.19
C LEU A 192 -11.24 -14.40 -20.71
N LYS A 193 -11.57 -15.53 -21.33
CA LYS A 193 -11.48 -15.70 -22.78
C LYS A 193 -12.47 -14.77 -23.48
N GLY A 194 -11.96 -14.00 -24.44
CA GLY A 194 -12.74 -13.01 -25.18
C GLY A 194 -12.80 -11.63 -24.53
N GLU A 195 -12.30 -11.48 -23.31
CA GLU A 195 -12.08 -10.16 -22.70
C GLU A 195 -10.87 -9.47 -23.34
N ASN A 196 -10.79 -8.14 -23.20
CA ASN A 196 -9.70 -7.34 -23.75
C ASN A 196 -8.41 -7.40 -22.89
N ILE A 197 -7.93 -8.62 -22.67
CA ILE A 197 -6.78 -8.93 -21.81
C ILE A 197 -5.73 -9.75 -22.57
N VAL A 198 -4.46 -9.54 -22.23
CA VAL A 198 -3.31 -10.32 -22.70
C VAL A 198 -2.66 -11.02 -21.51
N PHE A 199 -2.45 -12.33 -21.65
CA PHE A 199 -1.63 -13.11 -20.73
C PHE A 199 -0.22 -13.22 -21.33
N LEU A 200 0.75 -12.57 -20.72
CA LEU A 200 2.12 -12.44 -21.20
C LEU A 200 3.09 -13.18 -20.28
N TYR A 201 3.64 -14.28 -20.75
CA TYR A 201 4.57 -15.13 -20.03
C TYR A 201 6.01 -14.75 -20.38
N LEU A 202 6.74 -14.20 -19.42
CA LEU A 202 8.12 -13.78 -19.58
C LEU A 202 9.05 -14.78 -18.89
N ALA A 203 9.78 -15.58 -19.68
CA ALA A 203 10.72 -16.55 -19.14
C ALA A 203 12.01 -15.85 -18.68
N TYR A 204 12.33 -16.02 -17.40
CA TYR A 204 13.40 -15.33 -16.68
C TYR A 204 14.55 -16.29 -16.36
N SER A 205 15.78 -15.96 -16.76
CA SER A 205 16.99 -16.77 -16.55
C SER A 205 16.79 -18.24 -16.98
N ASP A 206 16.36 -18.43 -18.22
CA ASP A 206 16.11 -19.75 -18.82
C ASP A 206 16.90 -19.93 -20.13
N THR A 207 16.97 -21.17 -20.61
CA THR A 207 17.56 -21.50 -21.92
C THR A 207 16.45 -21.73 -22.93
N GLU A 208 16.67 -21.36 -24.19
CA GLU A 208 15.69 -21.53 -25.27
C GLU A 208 15.18 -22.98 -25.36
N LYS A 209 16.10 -23.95 -25.33
CA LYS A 209 15.73 -25.37 -25.39
C LYS A 209 14.84 -25.80 -24.23
N ALA A 210 15.18 -25.43 -22.99
CA ALA A 210 14.42 -25.85 -21.82
C ALA A 210 13.07 -25.13 -21.71
N TRP A 211 13.06 -23.83 -22.01
CA TRP A 211 11.86 -23.01 -22.05
C TRP A 211 10.87 -23.51 -23.11
N THR A 212 11.31 -23.70 -24.36
CA THR A 212 10.43 -24.19 -25.44
C THR A 212 9.87 -25.57 -25.09
N SER A 213 10.71 -26.49 -24.63
CA SER A 213 10.26 -27.82 -24.20
C SER A 213 9.23 -27.76 -23.05
N ALA A 214 9.41 -26.84 -22.10
CA ALA A 214 8.48 -26.67 -20.99
C ALA A 214 7.18 -26.00 -21.42
N LYS A 215 7.25 -24.96 -22.25
CA LYS A 215 6.09 -24.26 -22.82
C LYS A 215 5.18 -25.23 -23.57
N ASP A 216 5.76 -26.06 -24.43
CA ASP A 216 5.01 -27.02 -25.25
C ASP A 216 4.42 -28.15 -24.39
N ARG A 217 5.22 -28.71 -23.47
CA ARG A 217 4.73 -29.74 -22.53
C ARG A 217 3.61 -29.23 -21.63
N LEU A 218 3.68 -27.97 -21.22
CA LEU A 218 2.69 -27.36 -20.35
C LEU A 218 1.52 -26.76 -21.12
N GLU A 219 1.56 -26.73 -22.45
CA GLU A 219 0.53 -26.17 -23.34
C GLU A 219 0.03 -24.81 -22.85
N ILE A 220 0.97 -23.89 -22.62
CA ILE A 220 0.65 -22.58 -22.02
C ILE A 220 0.08 -21.68 -23.13
N ASP A 221 -1.22 -21.36 -23.05
CA ASP A 221 -1.86 -20.42 -23.98
C ASP A 221 -1.56 -18.97 -23.60
N GLY A 222 -1.34 -18.13 -24.59
CA GLY A 222 -1.01 -16.71 -24.42
C GLY A 222 0.26 -16.31 -25.16
N GLU A 223 0.81 -15.15 -24.79
CA GLU A 223 1.97 -14.56 -25.42
C GLU A 223 3.24 -14.94 -24.65
N HIS A 224 4.30 -15.30 -25.36
CA HIS A 224 5.50 -15.91 -24.78
C HIS A 224 6.76 -15.21 -25.21
N VAL A 225 7.59 -14.80 -24.25
CA VAL A 225 8.90 -14.20 -24.54
C VAL A 225 9.96 -14.79 -23.62
N LEU A 226 11.05 -15.28 -24.21
CA LEU A 226 12.28 -15.56 -23.48
C LEU A 226 13.08 -14.27 -23.34
N LEU A 227 13.30 -13.83 -22.11
CA LEU A 227 14.00 -12.57 -21.87
C LEU A 227 15.51 -12.73 -22.06
N ASP A 228 16.11 -11.86 -22.88
CA ASP A 228 17.56 -11.71 -22.91
C ASP A 228 18.11 -11.07 -21.63
N GLU A 229 19.43 -11.06 -21.45
CA GLU A 229 20.06 -10.55 -20.23
C GLU A 229 19.80 -9.05 -19.99
N VAL A 230 19.68 -8.27 -21.06
CA VAL A 230 19.45 -6.81 -20.98
C VAL A 230 18.05 -6.55 -20.46
N THR A 231 17.06 -7.19 -21.08
CA THR A 231 15.66 -7.09 -20.71
C THR A 231 15.42 -7.66 -19.31
N GLN A 232 16.10 -8.74 -18.93
CA GLN A 232 16.07 -9.25 -17.55
C GLN A 232 16.53 -8.19 -16.53
N LYS A 233 17.60 -7.45 -16.82
CA LYS A 233 18.06 -6.34 -15.96
C LYS A 233 17.04 -5.20 -15.91
N GLU A 234 16.45 -4.83 -17.04
CA GLU A 234 15.40 -3.81 -17.11
C GLU A 234 14.19 -4.19 -16.25
N VAL A 235 13.60 -5.37 -16.45
CA VAL A 235 12.41 -5.79 -15.69
C VAL A 235 12.72 -6.01 -14.21
N LYS A 236 13.94 -6.47 -13.88
CA LYS A 236 14.39 -6.59 -12.49
C LYS A 236 14.48 -5.24 -11.82
N ASP A 237 15.03 -4.23 -12.50
CA ASP A 237 15.12 -2.89 -11.95
C ASP A 237 13.75 -2.20 -11.88
N LEU A 238 12.95 -2.30 -12.94
CA LEU A 238 11.62 -1.72 -13.05
C LEU A 238 10.68 -2.29 -11.98
N PHE A 239 10.58 -3.61 -11.85
CA PHE A 239 9.62 -4.26 -10.94
C PHE A 239 10.23 -4.71 -9.62
N LYS A 240 11.54 -4.49 -9.40
CA LYS A 240 12.29 -4.94 -8.21
C LYS A 240 12.10 -6.43 -7.94
N ILE A 241 12.20 -7.25 -9.00
CA ILE A 241 12.03 -8.70 -8.94
C ILE A 241 13.15 -9.30 -8.09
N ILE A 242 12.77 -9.89 -6.96
CA ILE A 242 13.69 -10.61 -6.05
C ILE A 242 13.63 -12.14 -6.23
N GLY A 243 12.64 -12.63 -6.99
CA GLY A 243 12.46 -14.05 -7.29
C GLY A 243 11.15 -14.32 -8.01
N ILE A 244 11.07 -15.48 -8.67
CA ILE A 244 9.90 -15.97 -9.39
C ILE A 244 9.20 -17.10 -8.60
N PRO A 245 7.87 -17.27 -8.74
CA PRO A 245 6.96 -16.58 -9.66
C PRO A 245 6.70 -15.13 -9.24
N TRP A 246 6.59 -14.25 -10.23
CA TRP A 246 6.30 -12.83 -10.03
C TRP A 246 5.26 -12.37 -11.05
N TYR A 247 4.28 -11.58 -10.60
CA TYR A 247 3.15 -11.17 -11.43
C TYR A 247 3.03 -9.66 -11.47
N VAL A 248 2.72 -9.12 -12.65
CA VAL A 248 2.48 -7.68 -12.86
C VAL A 248 1.17 -7.50 -13.61
N VAL A 249 0.41 -6.46 -13.25
CA VAL A 249 -0.79 -6.04 -13.99
C VAL A 249 -0.56 -4.64 -14.56
N ILE A 250 -0.77 -4.50 -15.86
CA ILE A 250 -0.74 -3.24 -16.60
C ILE A 250 -2.15 -2.99 -17.16
N ASP A 251 -2.66 -1.77 -17.06
CA ASP A 251 -3.95 -1.40 -17.66
C ASP A 251 -3.82 -1.10 -19.17
N ALA A 252 -4.95 -0.92 -19.87
CA ALA A 252 -4.96 -0.57 -21.29
C ALA A 252 -4.22 0.73 -21.66
N SER A 253 -4.04 1.66 -20.71
CA SER A 253 -3.27 2.88 -20.95
C SER A 253 -1.75 2.63 -20.94
N GLY A 254 -1.32 1.42 -20.59
CA GLY A 254 0.08 1.06 -20.41
C GLY A 254 0.61 1.41 -19.01
N LYS A 255 -0.27 1.70 -18.04
CA LYS A 255 0.14 2.04 -16.68
C LYS A 255 0.22 0.79 -15.82
N ILE A 256 1.31 0.66 -15.07
CA ILE A 256 1.49 -0.42 -14.09
C ILE A 256 0.51 -0.20 -12.91
N ILE A 257 -0.46 -1.10 -12.77
CA ILE A 257 -1.45 -1.10 -11.69
C ILE A 257 -0.92 -1.86 -10.47
N LYS A 258 -0.31 -3.03 -10.70
CA LYS A 258 0.34 -3.84 -9.66
C LYS A 258 1.69 -4.31 -10.15
N TYR A 259 2.76 -3.95 -9.45
CA TYR A 259 4.11 -4.46 -9.72
C TYR A 259 4.38 -5.80 -9.01
N LYS A 260 3.53 -6.23 -8.09
CA LYS A 260 3.55 -7.54 -7.41
C LYS A 260 2.11 -8.00 -7.19
N ALA A 261 1.48 -8.49 -8.26
CA ALA A 261 0.10 -8.94 -8.22
C ALA A 261 -0.02 -10.30 -7.47
N PRO A 262 -1.23 -10.64 -6.97
CA PRO A 262 -1.51 -11.98 -6.46
C PRO A 262 -1.27 -13.04 -7.52
N ARG A 263 -1.02 -14.28 -7.08
CA ARG A 263 -0.84 -15.42 -7.99
C ARG A 263 -2.16 -15.82 -8.64
N PRO A 264 -2.15 -16.53 -9.78
CA PRO A 264 -3.36 -17.07 -10.40
C PRO A 264 -4.22 -17.97 -9.50
N SER A 265 -3.63 -18.64 -8.51
CA SER A 265 -4.38 -19.36 -7.47
C SER A 265 -5.21 -18.47 -6.52
N SER A 266 -4.94 -17.16 -6.47
CA SER A 266 -5.67 -16.23 -5.61
C SER A 266 -6.87 -15.63 -6.35
N PRO A 267 -8.10 -15.68 -5.77
CA PRO A 267 -9.27 -15.04 -6.38
C PRO A 267 -9.10 -13.52 -6.52
N GLU A 268 -8.27 -12.90 -5.67
CA GLU A 268 -7.97 -11.47 -5.73
C GLU A 268 -7.39 -11.04 -7.09
N LEU A 269 -6.62 -11.92 -7.76
CA LEU A 269 -6.06 -11.59 -9.08
C LEU A 269 -7.19 -11.35 -10.10
N LYS A 270 -8.17 -12.25 -10.15
CA LYS A 270 -9.30 -12.15 -11.06
C LYS A 270 -10.11 -10.88 -10.80
N GLU A 271 -10.34 -10.54 -9.53
CA GLU A 271 -11.04 -9.31 -9.16
C GLU A 271 -10.31 -8.05 -9.63
N ILE A 272 -8.98 -8.04 -9.54
CA ILE A 272 -8.16 -6.94 -10.05
C ILE A 272 -8.31 -6.83 -11.57
N LEU A 273 -8.18 -7.93 -12.31
CA LEU A 273 -8.27 -7.92 -13.77
C LEU A 273 -9.66 -7.46 -14.25
N LEU A 274 -10.73 -8.01 -13.66
CA LEU A 274 -12.10 -7.61 -13.99
C LEU A 274 -12.38 -6.13 -13.67
N ARG A 275 -11.76 -5.59 -12.61
CA ARG A 275 -11.88 -4.16 -12.28
C ARG A 275 -11.23 -3.29 -13.35
N GLU A 276 -10.06 -3.67 -13.85
CA GLU A 276 -9.37 -2.91 -14.90
C GLU A 276 -10.10 -3.01 -16.24
N LEU A 277 -10.58 -4.19 -16.62
CA LEU A 277 -11.37 -4.42 -17.83
C LEU A 277 -12.66 -3.57 -17.87
N LYS A 278 -13.32 -3.36 -16.72
CA LYS A 278 -14.53 -2.53 -16.63
C LYS A 278 -14.28 -1.03 -16.83
N LYS A 279 -13.05 -0.54 -16.70
CA LYS A 279 -12.74 0.89 -16.93
C LYS A 279 -12.70 1.24 -18.42
N GLU A 280 -12.69 0.22 -19.28
CA GLU A 280 -12.64 0.36 -20.74
C GLU A 280 -14.03 0.39 -21.39
N GLN A 281 -15.10 0.10 -20.62
CA GLN A 281 -16.50 0.18 -21.02
C GLN A 281 -17.09 1.54 -20.66
#